data_AF-A0A956QUR6-F1
#
_entry.id   AF-A0A956QUR6-F1
#
_cell.length_a   1.000
_cell.length_b   1.000
_cell.length_c   1.000
_cell.angle_alpha   90.00
_cell.angle_beta   90.00
_cell.angle_gamma   90.00
#
_symmetry.space_group_name_H-M   'P 1'
#
loop_
_entity.id
_entity.type
_entity.pdbx_description
1 polymer ?
#
loop_
_entity_poly.entity_id
_entity_poly.type
_entity_poly.pdbx_seq_one_letter_code
_entity_poly.pdbx_strand_id
1 'polypeptide(L)' 'MKSIRETKARRSQSGQSMVEYAIGIGAVAALCMVALGVLGHICGDMIRNVQDALNYNGQKATHQGFTVNPSATPWVLD' A
#
# COMPACT_ATOMS: atom_id res chain seq x y z
N MET A 1 -5.23 18.45 52.75
CA MET A 1 -4.74 18.90 51.42
C MET A 1 -3.96 17.86 50.60
N LYS A 2 -3.63 16.65 51.10
CA LYS A 2 -2.91 15.62 50.32
C LYS A 2 -3.74 14.89 49.24
N SER A 3 -5.07 14.80 49.41
CA SER A 3 -5.97 14.01 48.55
C SER A 3 -6.02 14.44 47.07
N ILE A 4 -5.94 15.74 46.77
CA ILE A 4 -6.13 16.27 45.40
C ILE A 4 -4.97 15.91 44.47
N ARG A 5 -3.75 15.73 45.01
CA ARG A 5 -2.56 15.41 44.21
C ARG A 5 -2.55 13.95 43.75
N GLU A 6 -3.04 13.02 44.58
CA GLU A 6 -3.10 11.60 44.21
C GLU A 6 -4.13 11.32 43.11
N THR A 7 -5.26 12.02 43.11
CA THR A 7 -6.29 11.86 42.06
C THR A 7 -5.78 12.32 40.69
N LYS A 8 -4.92 13.36 40.67
CA LYS A 8 -4.34 13.89 39.43
C LYS A 8 -3.32 12.92 38.82
N ALA A 9 -2.52 12.25 39.65
CA ALA A 9 -1.54 11.26 39.20
C ALA A 9 -2.20 10.01 38.57
N ARG A 10 -3.25 9.47 39.21
CA ARG A 10 -3.99 8.29 38.68
C ARG A 10 -4.66 8.55 37.33
N ARG A 11 -5.21 9.77 37.13
CA ARG A 11 -5.86 10.15 35.87
C ARG A 11 -4.85 10.30 34.72
N SER A 12 -3.65 10.81 35.01
CA SER A 12 -2.54 10.88 34.05
C SER A 12 -2.06 9.50 33.61
N GLN A 13 -1.95 8.56 34.54
CA GLN A 13 -1.46 7.20 34.28
C GLN A 13 -2.46 6.37 33.45
N SER A 14 -3.77 6.58 33.66
CA SER A 14 -4.84 5.96 32.86
C SER A 14 -4.86 6.44 31.40
N GLY A 15 -4.59 7.73 31.14
CA GLY A 15 -4.48 8.27 29.78
C GLY A 15 -3.22 7.81 29.05
N GLN A 16 -2.12 7.60 29.77
CA GLN A 16 -0.85 7.13 29.22
C GLN A 16 -0.94 5.68 28.71
N SER A 17 -1.70 4.83 29.40
CA SER A 17 -1.94 3.44 28.97
C SER A 17 -2.77 3.35 27.68
N MET A 18 -3.78 4.21 27.47
CA MET A 18 -4.56 4.22 26.22
C MET A 18 -3.73 4.70 25.02
N VAL A 19 -2.82 5.65 25.25
CA VAL A 19 -1.88 6.12 24.23
C VAL A 19 -0.93 5.01 23.78
N GLU A 20 -0.45 4.17 24.70
CA GLU A 20 0.42 3.03 24.33
C GLU A 20 -0.29 2.03 23.41
N TYR A 21 -1.56 1.70 23.68
CA TYR A 21 -2.34 0.83 22.78
C TYR A 21 -2.57 1.48 21.41
N ALA A 22 -2.82 2.80 21.37
CA ALA A 22 -2.99 3.52 20.11
C ALA A 22 -1.69 3.55 19.27
N ILE A 23 -0.54 3.74 19.91
CA ILE A 23 0.78 3.70 19.26
C ILE A 23 1.08 2.28 18.75
N GLY A 24 0.77 1.25 19.55
CA GLY A 24 0.94 -0.15 19.14
C GLY A 24 0.10 -0.52 17.91
N ILE A 25 -1.18 -0.14 17.91
CA ILE A 25 -2.08 -0.37 16.75
C ILE A 25 -1.62 0.44 15.53
N GLY A 26 -1.19 1.69 15.74
CA GLY A 26 -0.67 2.55 14.68
C GLY A 26 0.59 1.98 14.01
N ALA A 27 1.51 1.41 14.80
CA ALA A 27 2.72 0.78 14.28
C ALA A 27 2.41 -0.46 13.42
N VAL A 28 1.49 -1.32 13.87
CA VAL A 28 1.07 -2.50 13.10
C VAL A 28 0.35 -2.09 11.81
N ALA A 29 -0.53 -1.08 11.87
CA ALA A 29 -1.20 -0.54 10.70
C ALA A 29 -0.19 0.02 9.68
N ALA A 30 0.84 0.75 10.14
CA ALA A 30 1.90 1.26 9.27
C ALA A 30 2.67 0.14 8.59
N LEU A 31 3.02 -0.93 9.31
CA LEU A 31 3.68 -2.11 8.74
C LEU A 31 2.81 -2.78 7.67
N CYS A 32 1.51 -2.93 7.91
CA CYS A 32 0.57 -3.47 6.92
C CYS A 32 0.49 -2.59 5.66
N MET A 33 0.44 -1.27 5.82
CA MET A 33 0.41 -0.33 4.69
C MET A 33 1.70 -0.41 3.86
N VAL A 34 2.86 -0.55 4.50
CA VAL A 34 4.14 -0.74 3.80
C VAL A 34 4.15 -2.05 3.02
N ALA A 35 3.72 -3.15 3.64
CA ALA A 35 3.64 -4.45 2.97
C ALA A 35 2.70 -4.41 1.75
N LEU A 36 1.52 -3.78 1.89
CA LEU A 36 0.57 -3.59 0.80
C LEU A 36 1.13 -2.67 -0.31
N GLY A 37 1.86 -1.62 0.05
CA GLY A 37 2.52 -0.73 -0.91
C GLY A 37 3.58 -1.46 -1.75
N VAL A 38 4.42 -2.27 -1.10
CA VAL A 38 5.43 -3.09 -1.79
C VAL A 38 4.77 -4.13 -2.70
N LEU A 39 3.72 -4.81 -2.22
CA LEU A 39 2.95 -5.75 -3.03
C LEU A 39 2.32 -5.08 -4.25
N GLY A 40 1.74 -3.89 -4.08
CA GLY A 40 1.18 -3.11 -5.17
C GLY A 40 2.21 -2.73 -6.23
N HIS A 41 3.41 -2.32 -5.82
CA HIS A 41 4.52 -2.04 -6.73
C HIS A 41 4.94 -3.27 -7.53
N ILE A 42 5.17 -4.41 -6.85
CA ILE A 42 5.61 -5.65 -7.51
C ILE A 42 4.54 -6.15 -8.49
N CYS A 43 3.26 -6.15 -8.08
CA CYS A 43 2.14 -6.52 -8.95
C CYS A 43 2.02 -5.60 -10.16
N GLY A 44 2.22 -4.29 -9.99
CA GLY A 44 2.24 -3.32 -11.08
C GLY A 44 3.34 -3.62 -12.10
N ASP A 45 4.55 -3.91 -11.64
CA ASP A 45 5.68 -4.25 -12.52
C ASP A 45 5.45 -5.58 -13.25
N MET A 46 4.89 -6.59 -12.59
CA MET A 46 4.54 -7.86 -13.23
C MET A 46 3.52 -7.67 -14.36
N ILE A 47 2.42 -6.92 -14.10
CA ILE A 47 1.40 -6.64 -15.11
C ILE A 47 2.01 -5.86 -16.27
N ARG A 48 2.88 -4.89 -16.00
CA ARG A 48 3.54 -4.07 -17.01
C ARG A 48 4.48 -4.89 -17.89
N ASN A 49 5.28 -5.76 -17.30
CA ASN A 49 6.15 -6.67 -18.04
C ASN A 49 5.34 -7.65 -18.92
N VAL A 50 4.24 -8.18 -18.39
CA VAL A 50 3.32 -9.04 -19.17
C VAL A 50 2.68 -8.23 -20.30
N GLN A 51 2.26 -7.00 -20.05
CA GLN A 51 1.70 -6.11 -21.06
C GLN A 51 2.70 -5.83 -22.18
N ASP A 52 3.96 -5.53 -21.84
CA ASP A 52 5.00 -5.21 -22.81
C ASP A 52 5.39 -6.46 -23.62
N ALA A 53 5.38 -7.64 -22.99
CA ALA A 53 5.59 -8.92 -23.68
C ALA A 53 4.44 -9.30 -24.63
N LEU A 54 3.18 -9.13 -24.19
CA LEU A 54 1.99 -9.45 -25.00
C LEU A 54 1.80 -8.48 -26.16
N ASN A 55 2.22 -7.22 -26.00
CA ASN A 55 2.03 -6.18 -27.01
C ASN A 55 3.32 -5.81 -27.75
N TYR A 56 4.18 -6.80 -27.98
CA TYR A 56 5.34 -6.70 -28.86
C TYR A 56 6.21 -5.46 -28.62
N ASN A 57 6.67 -5.28 -27.36
CA ASN A 57 7.66 -4.29 -26.96
C ASN A 57 7.16 -2.82 -26.97
N GLY A 58 5.91 -2.58 -26.57
CA GLY A 58 5.46 -1.25 -26.14
C GLY A 58 4.15 -0.73 -26.74
N GLN A 59 3.42 -1.54 -27.51
CA GLN A 59 2.12 -1.10 -28.03
C GLN A 59 1.04 -1.18 -26.94
N LYS A 60 0.86 -0.11 -26.17
CA LYS A 60 -0.18 -0.05 -25.15
C LYS A 60 -1.57 -0.18 -25.77
N ALA A 61 -2.46 -0.88 -25.07
CA ALA A 61 -3.86 -0.92 -25.45
C ALA A 61 -4.44 0.50 -25.47
N THR A 62 -5.09 0.86 -26.57
CA THR A 62 -5.67 2.20 -26.79
C THR A 62 -6.84 2.50 -25.84
N HIS A 63 -7.42 1.46 -25.23
CA HIS A 63 -8.61 1.57 -24.37
C HIS A 63 -8.26 1.30 -22.90
N GLN A 64 -8.68 2.21 -22.03
CA GLN A 64 -8.57 2.09 -20.58
C GLN A 64 -9.38 0.86 -20.11
N GLY A 65 -8.72 -0.09 -19.45
CA GLY A 65 -9.32 -1.34 -18.95
C GLY A 65 -8.89 -2.61 -19.70
N PHE A 66 -8.22 -2.49 -20.84
CA PHE A 66 -7.64 -3.62 -21.57
C PHE A 66 -6.13 -3.65 -21.42
N THR A 67 -5.57 -4.83 -21.14
CA THR A 67 -4.11 -5.01 -21.07
C THR A 67 -3.52 -5.39 -22.43
N VAL A 68 -4.29 -6.10 -23.26
CA VAL A 68 -3.87 -6.57 -24.59
C VAL A 68 -4.39 -5.62 -25.67
N ASN A 69 -3.52 -5.23 -26.58
CA ASN A 69 -3.87 -4.51 -27.80
C ASN A 69 -4.16 -5.53 -28.92
N PRO A 70 -5.42 -5.69 -29.35
CA PRO A 70 -5.77 -6.65 -30.40
C PRO A 70 -5.26 -6.27 -31.79
N SER A 71 -4.81 -5.03 -31.96
CA SER A 71 -4.23 -4.52 -33.22
C SER A 71 -2.70 -4.57 -33.23
N ALA A 72 -2.06 -5.02 -32.14
CA ALA A 72 -0.61 -5.16 -32.10
C ALA A 72 -0.20 -6.32 -33.02
N THR A 73 0.68 -6.04 -33.98
CA THR A 73 1.21 -7.06 -34.88
C THR A 73 2.52 -7.63 -34.32
N PRO A 74 2.66 -8.97 -34.26
CA PRO A 74 3.95 -9.59 -33.99
C PRO A 74 4.87 -9.21 -35.14
N TRP A 75 5.95 -8.46 -34.83
CA TRP A 75 7.07 -8.09 -35.71
C TRP A 75 6.71 -7.94 -37.21
N VAL A 76 6.80 -6.72 -37.75
CA VAL A 76 6.69 -6.54 -39.20
C VAL A 76 7.78 -7.37 -39.88
N LEU A 77 7.39 -8.49 -40.50
CA LEU A 77 8.22 -9.23 -41.44
C LEU A 77 8.18 -8.40 -42.72
N ASP A 78 9.20 -7.58 -42.92
CA ASP A 78 9.49 -6.93 -44.21
C ASP A 78 9.81 -8.00 -45.27
#